data_AF-A0A0C9XED6-F1
#
_entry.id   AF-A0A0C9XED6-F1
#
_cell.length_a   1.000
_cell.length_b   1.000
_cell.length_c   1.000
_cell.angle_alpha   90.00
_cell.angle_beta   90.00
_cell.angle_gamma   90.00
#
_symmetry.space_group_name_H-M   'P 1'
#
loop_
_entity.id
_entity.type
_entity.pdbx_description
1 polymer ?
#
loop_
_entity_poly.entity_id
_entity_poly.type
_entity_poly.pdbx_seq_one_letter_code
_entity_poly.pdbx_strand_id
1 'polypeptide(L)'
;ASADEKRPTRSTHPNVHFWTKTDYDDWLDSAEAAGSNRGLYAYLEDENGDVPKSETLGKIRRALRAGWRELGQRGMAPDTWGKASTSALQFIRLQIEKEFPLFKLADNGWKLEYICTKTYSAWRKHHL
;
A
#
# COMPACT_ATOMS: atom_id res chain seq x y z
N ALA A 1 -0.13 -10.31 26.81
CA ALA A 1 0.88 -9.33 26.40
C ALA A 1 1.25 -9.63 24.96
N SER A 2 0.61 -8.98 23.99
CA SER A 2 1.06 -9.06 22.61
C SER A 2 2.33 -8.22 22.51
N ALA A 3 3.40 -8.81 21.98
CA ALA A 3 4.62 -8.08 21.67
C ALA A 3 4.23 -6.81 20.88
N ASP A 4 4.57 -5.66 21.44
CA ASP A 4 4.62 -4.40 20.71
C ASP A 4 5.72 -4.58 19.67
N GLU A 5 5.36 -5.18 18.54
CA GLU A 5 6.27 -5.40 17.42
C GLU A 5 6.62 -4.01 16.90
N LYS A 6 7.77 -3.49 17.37
CA LYS A 6 8.28 -2.17 17.01
C LYS A 6 8.18 -2.02 15.50
N ARG A 7 7.52 -0.94 15.07
CA ARG A 7 7.32 -0.64 13.65
C ARG A 7 8.69 -0.71 12.92
N PRO A 8 8.76 -1.36 11.75
CA PRO A 8 9.96 -1.36 10.92
C PRO A 8 10.53 0.03 10.70
N THR A 9 11.85 0.15 10.65
CA THR A 9 12.56 1.39 10.36
C THR A 9 13.63 1.15 9.29
N ARG A 10 14.13 2.23 8.68
CA ARG A 10 15.24 2.18 7.72
C ARG A 10 16.44 1.38 8.25
N SER A 11 16.75 1.51 9.54
CA SER A 11 17.86 0.81 10.17
C SER A 11 17.62 -0.69 10.34
N THR A 12 16.37 -1.13 10.53
CA THR A 12 16.05 -2.55 10.68
C THR A 12 15.83 -3.25 9.35
N HIS A 13 15.43 -2.53 8.29
CA HIS A 13 15.24 -3.08 6.94
C HIS A 13 15.98 -2.20 5.91
N PRO A 14 17.32 -2.26 5.89
CA PRO A 14 18.15 -1.39 5.05
C PRO A 14 18.00 -1.64 3.54
N ASN A 15 17.44 -2.79 3.15
CA ASN A 15 17.21 -3.12 1.73
C ASN A 15 15.94 -2.48 1.16
N VAL A 16 15.06 -1.94 2.01
CA VAL A 16 13.87 -1.21 1.56
C VAL A 16 14.31 0.20 1.15
N HIS A 17 14.06 0.56 -0.11
CA HIS A 17 14.48 1.84 -0.67
C HIS A 17 13.40 2.91 -0.42
N PHE A 18 12.13 2.55 -0.61
CA PHE A 18 11.04 3.51 -0.69
C PHE A 18 10.27 3.66 0.63
N TRP A 19 10.91 4.25 1.64
CA TRP A 19 10.27 4.46 2.95
C TRP A 19 9.25 5.60 2.93
N THR A 20 9.48 6.63 2.14
CA THR A 20 8.60 7.79 1.94
C THR A 20 8.14 7.87 0.48
N LYS A 21 7.09 8.64 0.23
CA LYS A 21 6.64 8.93 -1.13
C LYS A 21 7.71 9.67 -1.94
N THR A 22 8.49 10.54 -1.29
CA THR A 22 9.60 11.30 -1.88
C THR A 22 10.72 10.38 -2.35
N ASP A 23 11.14 9.38 -1.56
CA ASP A 23 12.18 8.44 -2.00
C ASP A 23 11.79 7.75 -3.33
N TYR A 24 10.49 7.45 -3.50
CA TYR A 24 9.97 6.85 -4.71
C TYR A 24 9.87 7.84 -5.89
N ASP A 25 9.48 9.09 -5.65
CA ASP A 25 9.44 10.12 -6.69
C ASP A 25 10.85 10.46 -7.19
N ASP A 26 11.80 10.66 -6.27
CA ASP A 26 13.20 10.93 -6.62
C ASP A 26 13.80 9.79 -7.46
N TRP A 27 13.45 8.54 -7.13
CA TRP A 27 13.83 7.38 -7.94
C TRP A 27 13.17 7.39 -9.32
N LEU A 28 11.88 7.71 -9.43
CA LEU A 28 11.17 7.78 -10.71
C LEU A 28 11.81 8.78 -11.68
N ASP A 29 12.37 9.88 -11.16
CA ASP A 29 13.06 10.91 -11.95
C ASP A 29 14.53 10.56 -12.28
N SER A 30 15.05 9.45 -11.75
CA SER A 30 16.45 9.03 -11.94
C SER A 30 16.68 8.21 -13.21
N ALA A 31 17.95 8.15 -13.66
CA ALA A 31 18.35 7.26 -14.75
C ALA A 31 18.18 5.77 -14.40
N GLU A 32 18.16 5.43 -13.11
CA GLU A 32 17.92 4.06 -12.64
C GLU A 32 16.50 3.58 -13.00
N ALA A 33 15.49 4.44 -12.83
CA ALA A 33 14.11 4.11 -13.16
C ALA A 33 13.91 3.93 -14.68
N ALA A 34 14.60 4.72 -15.51
CA ALA A 34 14.46 4.68 -16.97
C ALA A 34 14.85 3.31 -17.58
N GLY A 35 15.73 2.54 -16.92
CA GLY A 35 16.13 1.20 -17.34
C GLY A 35 15.55 0.05 -16.48
N SER A 36 14.71 0.37 -15.50
CA SER A 36 14.29 -0.59 -14.47
C SER A 36 13.19 -1.55 -14.94
N ASN A 37 13.32 -2.83 -14.58
CA ASN A 37 12.29 -3.85 -14.78
C ASN A 37 11.34 -4.03 -13.58
N ARG A 38 11.41 -3.14 -12.57
CA ARG A 38 10.62 -3.23 -11.32
C ARG A 38 9.11 -3.00 -11.52
N GLY A 39 8.72 -2.43 -12.65
CA GLY A 39 7.33 -2.31 -13.09
C GLY A 39 6.46 -1.36 -12.24
N LEU A 40 5.14 -1.40 -12.48
CA LEU A 40 4.17 -0.46 -11.90
C LEU A 40 4.11 -0.47 -10.36
N TYR A 41 4.50 -1.58 -9.74
CA TYR A 41 4.43 -1.80 -8.28
C TYR A 41 5.79 -1.74 -7.61
N ALA A 42 6.80 -1.10 -8.25
CA ALA A 42 8.16 -0.98 -7.73
C ALA A 42 8.22 -0.50 -6.27
N TYR A 43 7.28 0.34 -5.84
CA TYR A 43 7.19 0.85 -4.48
C TYR A 43 6.73 -0.16 -3.42
N LEU A 44 6.17 -1.31 -3.80
CA LEU A 44 5.63 -2.31 -2.86
C LEU A 44 6.68 -3.30 -2.37
N GLU A 45 7.92 -2.84 -2.18
CA GLU A 45 9.05 -3.68 -1.77
C GLU A 45 8.77 -4.50 -0.51
N ASP A 46 9.21 -5.76 -0.53
CA ASP A 46 9.30 -6.59 0.67
C ASP A 46 10.57 -6.25 1.50
N GLU A 47 10.81 -7.02 2.55
CA GLU A 47 11.96 -6.82 3.45
C GLU A 47 13.33 -6.91 2.78
N ASN A 48 13.42 -7.58 1.62
CA ASN A 48 14.65 -7.72 0.85
C ASN A 48 14.81 -6.61 -0.20
N GLY A 49 13.85 -5.70 -0.31
CA GLY A 49 13.81 -4.69 -1.37
C GLY A 49 13.22 -5.21 -2.68
N ASP A 50 12.71 -6.45 -2.71
CA ASP A 50 12.19 -7.05 -3.93
C ASP A 50 10.73 -6.69 -4.17
N VAL A 51 10.35 -6.56 -5.43
CA VAL A 51 8.94 -6.32 -5.81
C VAL A 51 8.17 -7.64 -5.66
N PRO A 52 7.02 -7.65 -4.95
CA PRO A 52 6.22 -8.84 -4.78
C PRO A 52 5.82 -9.46 -6.12
N LYS A 53 5.85 -10.79 -6.18
CA LYS A 53 5.45 -11.54 -7.38
C LYS A 53 3.98 -11.27 -7.74
N SER A 54 3.64 -11.48 -9.01
CA SER A 54 2.29 -11.27 -9.56
C SER A 54 1.18 -11.95 -8.74
N GLU A 55 1.43 -13.15 -8.21
CA GLU A 55 0.48 -13.85 -7.34
C GLU A 55 0.17 -13.06 -6.06
N THR A 56 1.22 -12.56 -5.37
CA THR A 56 1.07 -11.73 -4.16
C THR A 56 0.38 -10.41 -4.47
N LEU A 57 0.74 -9.76 -5.58
CA LEU A 57 0.04 -8.55 -6.05
C LEU A 57 -1.44 -8.82 -6.37
N GLY A 58 -1.77 -10.02 -6.85
CA GLY A 58 -3.14 -10.51 -7.01
C GLY A 58 -3.88 -10.60 -5.68
N LYS A 59 -3.25 -11.21 -4.66
CA LYS A 59 -3.79 -11.34 -3.30
C LYS A 59 -4.04 -9.97 -2.65
N ILE A 60 -3.07 -9.05 -2.73
CA ILE A 60 -3.20 -7.67 -2.23
C ILE A 60 -4.41 -6.95 -2.83
N ARG A 61 -4.53 -6.98 -4.18
CA ARG A 61 -5.67 -6.34 -4.86
C ARG A 61 -7.00 -6.96 -4.47
N ARG A 62 -7.05 -8.28 -4.27
CA ARG A 62 -8.26 -8.97 -3.81
C ARG A 62 -8.65 -8.53 -2.40
N ALA A 63 -7.70 -8.46 -1.48
CA ALA A 63 -7.94 -8.01 -0.11
C ALA A 63 -8.42 -6.55 -0.06
N LEU A 64 -7.78 -5.64 -0.81
CA LEU A 64 -8.22 -4.25 -0.94
C LEU A 64 -9.68 -4.14 -1.40
N ARG A 65 -10.05 -4.86 -2.46
CA ARG A 65 -11.42 -4.87 -2.99
C ARG A 65 -12.43 -5.44 -2.00
N ALA A 66 -12.05 -6.45 -1.24
CA ALA A 66 -12.89 -7.00 -0.17
C ALA A 66 -13.11 -5.96 0.93
N GLY A 67 -12.04 -5.29 1.38
CA GLY A 67 -12.12 -4.22 2.36
C GLY A 67 -12.97 -3.04 1.89
N TRP A 68 -12.85 -2.63 0.62
CA TRP A 68 -13.68 -1.56 0.05
C TRP A 68 -15.17 -1.94 -0.03
N ARG A 69 -15.47 -3.20 -0.37
CA ARG A 69 -16.84 -3.71 -0.32
C ARG A 69 -17.40 -3.65 1.09
N GLU A 70 -16.60 -4.02 2.08
CA GLU A 70 -17.00 -3.97 3.48
C GLU A 70 -17.22 -2.52 3.97
N LEU A 71 -16.38 -1.57 3.55
CA LEU A 71 -16.62 -0.14 3.77
C LEU A 71 -17.97 0.29 3.17
N GLY A 72 -18.30 -0.16 1.95
CA GLY A 72 -19.58 0.14 1.29
C GLY A 72 -20.77 -0.40 2.08
N GLN A 73 -20.71 -1.67 2.49
CA GLN A 73 -21.75 -2.31 3.31
C GLN A 73 -21.97 -1.60 4.65
N ARG A 74 -20.92 -1.00 5.21
CA ARG A 74 -20.96 -0.25 6.47
C ARG A 74 -21.30 1.25 6.28
N GLY A 75 -21.58 1.69 5.06
CA GLY A 75 -21.86 3.11 4.77
C GLY A 75 -20.65 4.04 4.96
N MET A 76 -19.43 3.50 4.91
CA MET A 76 -18.17 4.23 5.12
C MET A 76 -17.33 4.38 3.84
N ALA A 77 -17.81 3.87 2.70
CA ALA A 77 -17.09 3.99 1.44
C ALA A 77 -17.08 5.45 0.94
N PRO A 78 -15.91 6.05 0.67
CA PRO A 78 -15.84 7.42 0.17
C PRO A 78 -16.19 7.53 -1.32
N ASP A 79 -16.43 8.74 -1.81
CA ASP A 79 -16.59 8.97 -3.25
C ASP A 79 -15.29 8.77 -4.03
N THR A 80 -14.20 9.25 -3.45
CA THR A 80 -12.83 9.13 -3.94
C THR A 80 -11.93 8.80 -2.77
N TRP A 81 -10.86 8.06 -2.99
CA TRP A 81 -9.99 7.66 -1.86
C TRP A 81 -9.41 8.85 -1.09
N GLY A 82 -9.08 9.96 -1.76
CA GLY A 82 -8.61 11.19 -1.11
C GLY A 82 -9.66 11.89 -0.22
N LYS A 83 -10.91 11.43 -0.21
CA LYS A 83 -11.99 11.88 0.69
C LYS A 83 -12.37 10.83 1.73
N ALA A 84 -11.56 9.80 1.91
CA ALA A 84 -11.78 8.77 2.92
C ALA A 84 -11.82 9.38 4.32
N SER A 85 -12.79 8.98 5.14
CA SER A 85 -12.82 9.35 6.56
C SER A 85 -11.69 8.64 7.31
N THR A 86 -11.30 9.18 8.47
CA THR A 86 -10.31 8.56 9.35
C THR A 86 -10.68 7.12 9.70
N SER A 87 -11.97 6.83 9.94
CA SER A 87 -12.45 5.48 10.23
C SER A 87 -12.28 4.53 9.05
N ALA A 88 -12.56 4.98 7.82
CA ALA A 88 -12.36 4.18 6.61
C ALA A 88 -10.87 3.87 6.36
N LEU A 89 -10.00 4.88 6.56
CA LEU A 89 -8.55 4.74 6.43
C LEU A 89 -8.00 3.75 7.48
N GLN A 90 -8.37 3.91 8.75
CA GLN A 90 -7.94 3.02 9.82
C GLN A 90 -8.42 1.58 9.60
N PHE A 91 -9.67 1.40 9.16
CA PHE A 91 -10.23 0.08 8.87
C PHE A 91 -9.38 -0.69 7.85
N ILE A 92 -9.09 -0.05 6.72
CA ILE A 92 -8.32 -0.65 5.62
C ILE A 92 -6.88 -0.87 6.04
N ARG A 93 -6.28 0.12 6.72
CA ARG A 93 -4.91 0.02 7.20
C ARG A 93 -4.71 -1.17 8.14
N LEU A 94 -5.58 -1.34 9.13
CA LEU A 94 -5.50 -2.45 10.09
C LEU A 94 -5.65 -3.81 9.42
N GLN A 95 -6.57 -3.95 8.46
CA GLN A 95 -6.74 -5.22 7.74
C GLN A 95 -5.54 -5.53 6.84
N ILE A 96 -5.12 -4.56 6.02
CA ILE A 96 -4.11 -4.79 4.99
C ILE A 96 -2.70 -4.90 5.59
N GLU A 97 -2.33 -4.09 6.58
CA GLU A 97 -1.01 -4.23 7.24
C GLU A 97 -0.89 -5.52 8.06
N LYS A 98 -2.02 -6.08 8.52
CA LYS A 98 -2.05 -7.37 9.20
C LYS A 98 -1.82 -8.53 8.22
N GLU A 99 -2.47 -8.49 7.05
CA GLU A 99 -2.36 -9.56 6.05
C GLU A 99 -1.06 -9.45 5.21
N PHE A 100 -0.60 -8.23 4.97
CA PHE A 100 0.57 -7.92 4.14
C PHE A 100 1.52 -6.96 4.88
N PRO A 101 2.45 -7.49 5.69
CA PRO A 101 3.37 -6.68 6.50
C PRO A 101 4.25 -5.71 5.70
N LEU A 102 4.43 -5.90 4.39
CA LEU A 102 5.16 -4.98 3.52
C LEU A 102 4.60 -3.54 3.55
N PHE A 103 3.30 -3.37 3.83
CA PHE A 103 2.72 -2.03 3.97
C PHE A 103 3.15 -1.31 5.25
N LYS A 104 3.74 -2.02 6.22
CA LYS A 104 4.39 -1.42 7.39
C LYS A 104 5.80 -0.90 7.07
N LEU A 105 6.42 -1.36 5.97
CA LEU A 105 7.72 -0.89 5.45
C LEU A 105 7.56 0.45 4.72
N ALA A 106 6.92 1.40 5.41
CA ALA A 106 6.57 2.72 4.89
C ALA A 106 6.32 3.70 6.03
N ASP A 107 6.82 4.91 5.87
CA ASP A 107 6.52 6.06 6.71
C ASP A 107 5.10 6.53 6.43
N ASN A 108 4.36 6.78 7.50
CA ASN A 108 2.97 7.27 7.46
C ASN A 108 1.99 6.43 6.61
N GLY A 109 2.35 5.20 6.22
CA GLY A 109 1.49 4.31 5.43
C GLY A 109 1.33 4.71 3.96
N TRP A 110 2.24 5.53 3.42
CA TRP A 110 2.09 6.12 2.09
C TRP A 110 1.90 5.08 0.96
N LYS A 111 2.55 3.91 1.04
CA LYS A 111 2.42 2.84 0.04
C LYS A 111 0.97 2.36 -0.10
N LEU A 112 0.29 2.19 1.04
CA LEU A 112 -1.10 1.75 1.08
C LEU A 112 -2.03 2.84 0.58
N GLU A 113 -1.80 4.09 0.98
CA GLU A 113 -2.58 5.23 0.51
C GLU A 113 -2.43 5.41 -1.00
N TYR A 114 -1.21 5.25 -1.52
CA TYR A 114 -0.91 5.40 -2.93
C TYR A 114 -1.60 4.35 -3.80
N ILE A 115 -1.50 3.05 -3.44
CA ILE A 115 -2.20 2.01 -4.22
C ILE A 115 -3.71 2.20 -4.18
N CYS A 116 -4.29 2.54 -3.03
CA CYS A 116 -5.71 2.79 -2.92
C CYS A 116 -6.15 3.99 -3.76
N THR A 117 -5.40 5.10 -3.73
CA THR A 117 -5.69 6.28 -4.56
C THR A 117 -5.69 5.94 -6.05
N LYS A 118 -4.74 5.12 -6.51
CA LYS A 118 -4.64 4.73 -7.92
C LYS A 118 -5.72 3.75 -8.39
N THR A 119 -6.23 2.90 -7.49
CA THR A 119 -7.03 1.73 -7.89
C THR A 119 -8.49 1.77 -7.41
N TYR A 120 -8.78 2.52 -6.36
CA TYR A 120 -10.12 2.61 -5.77
C TYR A 120 -11.16 3.16 -6.74
N SER A 121 -10.89 4.30 -7.38
CA SER A 121 -11.86 4.96 -8.26
C SER A 121 -12.28 4.09 -9.44
N ALA A 122 -11.35 3.31 -10.00
CA ALA A 122 -11.65 2.36 -11.06
C ALA A 122 -12.54 1.21 -10.57
N TRP A 123 -12.27 0.69 -9.37
CA TRP A 123 -13.11 -0.35 -8.78
C TRP A 123 -14.51 0.15 -8.43
N ARG A 124 -14.60 1.32 -7.77
CA ARG A 124 -15.85 1.92 -7.29
C ARG A 124 -16.89 2.03 -8.39
N LYS A 125 -16.51 2.57 -9.56
CA LYS A 125 -17.38 2.77 -10.74
C LYS A 125 -18.18 1.53 -11.16
N HIS A 126 -17.74 0.33 -10.80
CA HIS A 126 -18.39 -0.93 -11.18
C HIS A 126 -19.00 -1.69 -10.00
N HIS A 127 -18.86 -1.20 -8.77
CA HIS A 127 -19.18 -1.99 -7.55
C HIS A 127 -19.94 -1.22 -6.47
N LEU A 128 -19.99 0.12 -6.54
CA LEU A 128 -20.76 1.01 -5.67
C LEU A 128 -21.47 2.05 -6.54
#